data_AF-A0A954V8Y1-F1
#
_entry.id   AF-A0A954V8Y1-F1
#
_cell.length_a   1.000
_cell.length_b   1.000
_cell.length_c   1.000
_cell.angle_alpha   90.00
_cell.angle_beta   90.00
_cell.angle_gamma   90.00
#
_symmetry.space_group_name_H-M   'P 1'
#
loop_
_entity.id
_entity.type
_entity.pdbx_description
1 polymer ?
#
loop_
_entity_poly.entity_id
_entity_poly.type
_entity_poly.pdbx_seq_one_letter_code
_entity_poly.pdbx_strand_id
1 'polypeptide(L)'
;MDPSQVPILIVFAATILAFGLGIYFGNSLRMKDHAWKIALILSSIALFGTITYFYWPPALGIDLSGGVILVYEVDEEETATEAERRGADSGDVDMDALVDAISQRLNPSGVKDIVVRKYGPKQVEVIVPQVSEKEIDFIKRAIVEQGFLKFRMVATQSKNPDVWQAGRSALESTDPEERASRYVMGPTGQRIGEWVEVG
;
A
#
# COMPACT_ATOMS: atom_id res chain seq x y z
N MET A 1 33.36 -3.57 -11.60
CA MET A 1 32.92 -4.17 -10.34
C MET A 1 31.57 -3.58 -10.01
N ASP A 2 30.59 -4.42 -9.70
CA ASP A 2 29.27 -3.93 -9.26
C ASP A 2 29.45 -3.18 -7.92
N PRO A 3 28.89 -1.97 -7.75
CA PRO A 3 29.03 -1.18 -6.52
C PRO A 3 28.65 -1.94 -5.25
N SER A 4 27.75 -2.92 -5.37
CA SER A 4 27.31 -3.81 -4.28
C SER A 4 28.42 -4.75 -3.74
N GLN A 5 29.46 -5.03 -4.53
CA GLN A 5 30.52 -5.98 -4.18
C GLN A 5 31.68 -5.34 -3.41
N VAL A 6 31.81 -4.01 -3.49
CA VAL A 6 32.85 -3.25 -2.80
C VAL A 6 32.83 -3.42 -1.27
N PRO A 7 31.69 -3.29 -0.56
CA PRO A 7 31.67 -3.47 0.90
C PRO A 7 32.04 -4.91 1.32
N ILE A 8 31.61 -5.91 0.55
CA ILE A 8 31.94 -7.32 0.80
C ILE A 8 33.45 -7.53 0.75
N LEU A 9 34.13 -6.98 -0.28
CA LEU A 9 35.57 -7.06 -0.42
C LEU A 9 36.30 -6.35 0.73
N ILE A 10 35.80 -5.21 1.19
CA ILE A 10 36.36 -4.48 2.33
C ILE A 10 36.24 -5.30 3.61
N VAL A 11 35.09 -5.95 3.86
CA VAL A 11 34.89 -6.83 5.03
C VAL A 11 35.90 -7.98 5.02
N PHE A 12 36.07 -8.66 3.88
CA PHE A 12 37.06 -9.74 3.77
C PHE A 12 38.50 -9.24 3.95
N ALA A 13 38.86 -8.13 3.28
CA ALA A 13 40.20 -7.56 3.38
C ALA A 13 40.54 -7.11 4.81
N ALA A 14 39.60 -6.43 5.48
CA ALA A 14 39.77 -5.98 6.86
C ALA A 14 39.93 -7.17 7.83
N THR A 15 39.15 -8.24 7.63
CA THR A 15 39.21 -9.45 8.45
C THR A 15 40.55 -10.18 8.29
N ILE A 16 41.00 -10.37 7.05
CA ILE A 16 42.30 -11.01 6.75
C ILE A 16 43.45 -10.17 7.31
N LEU A 17 43.38 -8.85 7.15
CA LEU A 17 44.38 -7.91 7.68
C LEU A 17 44.44 -7.95 9.21
N ALA A 18 43.30 -7.95 9.89
CA ALA A 18 43.22 -8.05 11.35
C ALA A 18 43.79 -9.38 11.87
N PHE A 19 43.53 -10.49 11.15
CA PHE A 19 44.10 -11.80 11.48
C PHE A 19 45.63 -11.80 11.34
N GLY A 20 46.16 -11.27 10.22
CA GLY A 20 47.60 -11.15 9.99
C GLY A 20 48.29 -10.26 11.05
N LEU A 21 47.68 -9.13 11.39
CA LEU A 21 48.15 -8.23 12.46
C LEU A 21 48.17 -8.92 13.82
N GLY A 22 47.18 -9.75 14.15
CA GLY A 22 47.17 -10.48 15.41
C GLY A 22 48.26 -11.56 15.50
N ILE A 23 48.55 -12.26 14.40
CA ILE A 23 49.69 -13.19 14.34
C ILE A 23 51.00 -12.43 14.53
N TYR A 24 51.18 -11.32 13.80
CA TYR A 24 52.37 -10.49 13.89
C TYR A 24 52.58 -9.96 15.32
N PHE A 25 51.53 -9.43 15.93
CA PHE A 25 51.55 -8.90 17.29
C PHE A 25 51.86 -9.97 18.34
N GLY A 26 51.23 -11.15 18.25
CA GLY A 26 51.49 -12.28 19.16
C GLY A 26 52.93 -12.81 19.05
N ASN A 27 53.48 -12.84 17.85
CA ASN A 27 54.87 -13.24 17.62
C ASN A 27 55.88 -12.19 18.12
N SER A 28 55.60 -10.91 17.92
CA SER A 28 56.44 -9.80 18.39
C SER A 28 56.55 -9.77 19.92
N LEU A 29 55.46 -10.08 20.62
CA LEU A 29 55.44 -10.15 22.09
C LEU A 29 56.00 -11.47 22.66
N ARG A 30 56.62 -12.33 21.83
CA ARG A 30 57.14 -13.66 22.21
C ARG A 30 56.07 -14.61 22.79
N MET A 31 54.79 -14.35 22.53
CA MET A 31 53.65 -15.18 22.96
C MET A 31 53.16 -16.08 21.82
N LYS A 32 54.05 -16.90 21.27
CA LYS A 32 53.78 -17.71 20.06
C LYS A 32 52.60 -18.66 20.22
N ASP A 33 52.44 -19.26 21.40
CA ASP A 33 51.34 -20.20 21.69
C ASP A 33 49.96 -19.53 21.70
N HIS A 34 49.93 -18.21 21.84
CA HIS A 34 48.71 -17.40 21.94
C HIS A 34 48.47 -16.52 20.70
N ALA A 35 49.43 -16.45 19.78
CA ALA A 35 49.35 -15.58 18.60
C ALA A 35 48.11 -15.87 17.74
N TRP A 36 47.75 -17.14 17.58
CA TRP A 36 46.55 -17.53 16.84
C TRP A 36 45.25 -17.15 17.56
N LYS A 37 45.24 -17.16 18.91
CA LYS A 37 44.09 -16.73 19.72
C LYS A 37 43.87 -15.22 19.58
N ILE A 38 44.96 -14.45 19.63
CA ILE A 38 44.95 -12.99 19.44
C ILE A 38 44.47 -12.65 18.03
N ALA A 39 44.96 -13.36 17.01
CA ALA A 39 44.51 -13.21 15.62
C ALA A 39 43.01 -13.46 15.46
N LEU A 40 42.48 -14.50 16.09
CA LEU A 40 41.05 -14.81 16.07
C LEU A 40 40.23 -13.69 16.75
N ILE A 41 40.66 -13.20 17.91
CA ILE A 41 39.97 -12.12 18.63
C ILE A 41 39.91 -10.84 17.77
N LEU A 42 41.04 -10.40 17.22
CA LEU A 42 41.10 -9.19 16.39
C LEU A 42 40.30 -9.35 15.09
N SER A 43 40.37 -10.53 14.46
CA SER A 43 39.58 -10.86 13.28
C SER A 43 38.09 -10.81 13.55
N SER A 44 37.61 -11.36 14.68
CA SER A 44 36.19 -11.32 15.06
C SER A 44 35.69 -9.90 15.32
N ILE A 45 36.49 -9.07 15.99
CA ILE A 45 36.15 -7.66 16.24
C ILE A 45 36.09 -6.88 14.92
N ALA A 46 37.07 -7.07 14.03
CA ALA A 46 37.10 -6.42 12.73
C ALA A 46 35.93 -6.85 11.84
N LEU A 47 35.60 -8.15 11.82
CA LEU A 47 34.47 -8.68 11.07
C LEU A 47 33.15 -8.07 11.57
N PHE A 48 32.90 -8.12 12.88
CA PHE A 48 31.69 -7.54 13.46
C PHE A 48 31.61 -6.02 13.21
N GLY A 49 32.69 -5.28 13.48
CA GLY A 49 32.73 -3.83 13.29
C GLY A 49 32.53 -3.39 11.84
N THR A 50 33.12 -4.10 10.87
CA THR A 50 32.92 -3.77 9.46
C THR A 50 31.52 -4.11 8.97
N ILE A 51 30.92 -5.22 9.41
CA ILE A 51 29.52 -5.54 9.08
C ILE A 51 28.58 -4.48 9.65
N THR A 52 28.74 -4.11 10.92
CA THR A 52 27.90 -3.06 11.53
C THR A 52 28.11 -1.70 10.87
N TYR A 53 29.32 -1.35 10.43
CA TYR A 53 29.54 -0.07 9.75
C TYR A 53 28.82 0.03 8.39
N PHE A 54 28.82 -1.06 7.59
CA PHE A 54 28.25 -1.04 6.24
C PHE A 54 26.77 -1.46 6.15
N TYR A 55 26.30 -2.30 7.07
CA TYR A 55 24.96 -2.93 7.00
C TYR A 55 24.03 -2.49 8.13
N TRP A 56 24.36 -1.40 8.83
CA TRP A 56 23.48 -0.73 9.78
C TRP A 56 22.79 0.47 9.11
N PRO A 57 21.49 0.72 9.33
CA PRO A 57 20.61 0.13 10.35
C PRO A 57 20.04 -1.25 9.96
N PRO A 58 19.76 -2.13 10.95
CA PRO A 58 19.06 -3.39 10.69
C PRO A 58 17.67 -3.12 10.12
N ALA A 59 17.05 -4.12 9.48
CA ALA A 59 15.64 -4.04 9.11
C ALA A 59 14.82 -3.81 10.38
N LEU A 60 14.35 -2.58 10.55
CA LEU A 60 13.61 -2.14 11.71
C LEU A 60 12.17 -2.68 11.60
N GLY A 61 11.59 -3.11 12.72
CA GLY A 61 10.17 -3.46 12.76
C GLY A 61 9.28 -2.23 12.55
N ILE A 62 7.97 -2.44 12.39
CA ILE A 62 6.99 -1.37 12.14
C ILE A 62 7.05 -0.26 13.20
N ASP A 63 7.32 -0.65 14.44
CA ASP A 63 7.37 0.24 15.62
C ASP A 63 8.58 1.20 15.56
N LEU A 64 9.66 0.80 14.89
CA LEU A 64 10.89 1.57 14.77
C LEU A 64 11.05 2.25 13.40
N SER A 65 10.34 1.77 12.38
CA SER A 65 10.44 2.28 11.00
C SER A 65 9.36 3.29 10.64
N GLY A 66 8.36 3.44 11.50
CA GLY A 66 7.16 4.19 11.19
C GLY A 66 6.22 3.44 10.24
N GLY A 67 4.96 3.87 10.25
CA GLY A 67 3.89 3.31 9.45
C GLY A 67 2.61 4.11 9.68
N VAL A 68 1.57 3.78 8.94
CA VAL A 68 0.25 4.41 9.10
C VAL A 68 -0.79 3.33 9.31
N ILE A 69 -1.68 3.58 10.28
CA ILE A 69 -2.89 2.80 10.51
C ILE A 69 -4.04 3.60 9.91
N LEU A 70 -4.69 3.03 8.91
CA LEU A 70 -5.88 3.61 8.29
C LEU A 70 -7.09 2.83 8.79
N VAL A 71 -8.06 3.51 9.38
CA VAL A 71 -9.33 2.91 9.82
C VAL A 71 -10.43 3.44 8.91
N TYR A 72 -11.15 2.52 8.27
CA TYR A 72 -12.27 2.81 7.37
C TYR A 72 -13.55 2.23 7.93
N GLU A 73 -14.64 2.97 7.82
CA GLU A 73 -15.98 2.53 8.19
C GLU A 73 -16.83 2.35 6.93
N VAL A 74 -17.72 1.36 6.97
CA VAL A 74 -18.66 1.09 5.89
C VAL A 74 -19.75 2.15 5.90
N ASP A 75 -19.98 2.80 4.77
CA ASP A 75 -21.12 3.71 4.58
C ASP A 75 -22.40 2.90 4.41
N GLU A 76 -23.24 2.91 5.44
CA GLU A 76 -24.50 2.15 5.47
C GLU A 76 -25.55 2.72 4.52
N GLU A 77 -25.60 4.04 4.34
CA GLU A 77 -26.60 4.70 3.49
C GLU A 77 -26.35 4.39 2.01
N GLU A 78 -25.08 4.45 1.60
CA GLU A 78 -24.69 4.11 0.22
C GLU A 78 -24.87 2.61 -0.04
N THR A 79 -24.52 1.77 0.93
CA THR A 79 -24.63 0.31 0.79
C THR A 79 -26.10 -0.13 0.71
N ALA A 80 -26.97 0.41 1.56
CA ALA A 80 -28.41 0.14 1.51
C ALA A 80 -29.02 0.57 0.17
N THR A 81 -28.68 1.77 -0.29
CA THR A 81 -29.15 2.28 -1.59
C THR A 81 -28.72 1.40 -2.76
N GLU A 82 -27.50 0.85 -2.74
CA GLU A 82 -27.00 -0.07 -3.77
C GLU A 82 -27.59 -1.48 -3.66
N ALA A 83 -27.85 -1.98 -2.44
CA ALA A 83 -28.54 -3.26 -2.23
C ALA A 83 -29.96 -3.24 -2.82
N GLU A 84 -30.71 -2.17 -2.55
CA GLU A 84 -32.03 -1.93 -3.13
C GLU A 84 -32.01 -1.91 -4.66
N ARG A 85 -31.00 -1.27 -5.27
CA ARG A 85 -30.83 -1.25 -6.73
C ARG A 85 -30.54 -2.62 -7.34
N ARG A 86 -29.84 -3.49 -6.62
CA ARG A 86 -29.50 -4.84 -7.08
C ARG A 86 -30.59 -5.87 -6.81
N GLY A 87 -31.67 -5.48 -6.12
CA GLY A 87 -32.70 -6.42 -5.64
C GLY A 87 -32.11 -7.45 -4.67
N ALA A 88 -31.02 -7.09 -3.99
CA ALA A 88 -30.40 -7.90 -2.95
C ALA A 88 -30.98 -7.47 -1.60
N ASP A 89 -31.08 -8.40 -0.66
CA ASP A 89 -31.39 -8.04 0.73
C ASP A 89 -30.35 -7.02 1.21
N SER A 90 -30.81 -5.94 1.84
CA SER A 90 -30.00 -4.95 2.57
C SER A 90 -29.44 -5.54 3.86
N GLY A 91 -28.93 -6.77 3.77
CA GLY A 91 -28.29 -7.49 4.86
C GLY A 91 -27.00 -6.81 5.30
N ASP A 92 -26.62 -7.10 6.53
CA ASP A 92 -25.36 -6.65 7.13
C ASP A 92 -24.17 -6.99 6.22
N VAL A 93 -23.23 -6.06 6.09
CA VAL A 93 -22.10 -6.23 5.17
C VAL A 93 -21.22 -7.35 5.68
N ASP A 94 -20.92 -8.32 4.82
CA ASP A 94 -19.97 -9.38 5.15
C ASP A 94 -18.57 -8.78 5.27
N MET A 95 -18.19 -8.50 6.51
CA MET A 95 -16.89 -7.91 6.83
C MET A 95 -15.73 -8.86 6.53
N ASP A 96 -15.92 -10.19 6.52
CA ASP A 96 -14.84 -11.12 6.13
C ASP A 96 -14.59 -11.00 4.63
N ALA A 97 -15.66 -11.03 3.82
CA ALA A 97 -15.54 -10.81 2.38
C ALA A 97 -14.94 -9.44 2.03
N LEU A 98 -15.27 -8.40 2.80
CA LEU A 98 -14.67 -7.07 2.64
C LEU A 98 -13.18 -7.08 2.94
N VAL A 99 -12.76 -7.70 4.04
CA VAL A 99 -11.34 -7.81 4.42
C VAL A 99 -10.56 -8.58 3.35
N ASP A 100 -11.08 -9.71 2.87
CA ASP A 100 -10.45 -10.51 1.82
C ASP A 100 -10.31 -9.73 0.52
N ALA A 101 -11.36 -9.03 0.10
CA ALA A 101 -11.34 -8.20 -1.10
C ALA A 101 -10.31 -7.07 -0.98
N ILE A 102 -10.23 -6.38 0.16
CA ILE A 102 -9.24 -5.32 0.39
C ILE A 102 -7.83 -5.91 0.44
N SER A 103 -7.64 -7.05 1.10
CA SER A 103 -6.35 -7.75 1.19
C SER A 103 -5.80 -8.12 -0.19
N GLN A 104 -6.63 -8.73 -1.03
CA GLN A 104 -6.25 -9.11 -2.39
C GLN A 104 -5.92 -7.90 -3.28
N ARG A 105 -6.57 -6.75 -3.05
CA ARG A 105 -6.32 -5.51 -3.79
C ARG A 105 -5.01 -4.83 -3.38
N LEU A 106 -4.76 -4.74 -2.08
CA LEU A 106 -3.59 -4.05 -1.55
C LEU A 106 -2.32 -4.88 -1.66
N ASN A 107 -2.44 -6.21 -1.55
CA ASN A 107 -1.33 -7.13 -1.56
C ASN A 107 -1.58 -8.35 -2.47
N PRO A 108 -1.77 -8.14 -3.79
CA PRO A 108 -2.05 -9.24 -4.73
C PRO A 108 -0.89 -10.24 -4.83
N SER A 109 0.35 -9.79 -4.58
CA SER A 109 1.54 -10.65 -4.60
C SER A 109 1.82 -11.33 -3.27
N GLY A 110 1.18 -10.91 -2.16
CA GLY A 110 1.51 -11.37 -0.81
C GLY A 110 2.87 -10.87 -0.29
N VAL A 111 3.63 -10.11 -1.08
CA VAL A 111 5.01 -9.70 -0.77
C VAL A 111 5.05 -8.44 0.10
N LYS A 112 4.01 -7.62 0.09
CA LYS A 112 3.95 -6.42 0.92
C LYS A 112 3.52 -6.81 2.34
N ASP A 113 4.15 -6.26 3.38
CA ASP A 113 3.78 -6.46 4.78
C ASP A 113 2.52 -5.65 5.18
N ILE A 114 1.48 -5.66 4.33
CA ILE A 114 0.21 -4.97 4.59
C ILE A 114 -0.71 -5.91 5.34
N VAL A 115 -1.20 -5.48 6.50
CA VAL A 115 -2.16 -6.25 7.29
C VAL A 115 -3.53 -5.58 7.22
N VAL A 116 -4.53 -6.33 6.78
CA VAL A 116 -5.94 -5.90 6.76
C VAL A 116 -6.70 -6.74 7.77
N ARG A 117 -7.41 -6.11 8.71
CA ARG A 117 -8.19 -6.83 9.71
C ARG A 117 -9.44 -6.05 10.12
N LYS A 118 -10.40 -6.75 10.69
CA LYS A 118 -11.63 -6.15 11.23
C LYS A 118 -11.32 -5.32 12.46
N TYR A 119 -11.92 -4.14 12.52
CA TYR A 119 -11.87 -3.25 13.67
C TYR A 119 -13.30 -2.90 14.05
N GLY A 120 -13.83 -3.54 15.10
CA GLY A 120 -15.25 -3.38 15.46
C GLY A 120 -16.23 -4.02 14.46
N PRO A 121 -17.54 -3.70 14.55
CA PRO A 121 -18.58 -4.39 13.78
C PRO A 121 -18.62 -3.98 12.30
N LYS A 122 -18.30 -2.72 11.98
CA LYS A 122 -18.43 -2.16 10.62
C LYS A 122 -17.20 -1.36 10.17
N GLN A 123 -16.06 -1.60 10.80
CA GLN A 123 -14.82 -0.92 10.44
C GLN A 123 -13.72 -1.94 10.09
N VAL A 124 -12.81 -1.51 9.22
CA VAL A 124 -11.65 -2.27 8.78
C VAL A 124 -10.43 -1.40 9.02
N GLU A 125 -9.41 -1.98 9.66
CA GLU A 125 -8.11 -1.33 9.80
C GLU A 125 -7.10 -1.93 8.82
N VAL A 126 -6.33 -1.05 8.20
CA VAL A 126 -5.25 -1.36 7.27
C VAL A 126 -3.96 -0.81 7.86
N ILE A 127 -3.03 -1.72 8.17
CA ILE A 127 -1.74 -1.40 8.76
C ILE A 127 -0.69 -1.50 7.66
N VAL A 128 0.02 -0.40 7.43
CA VAL A 128 1.00 -0.28 6.35
C VAL A 128 2.35 0.16 6.92
N PRO A 129 3.38 -0.71 6.90
CA PRO A 129 4.71 -0.36 7.37
C PRO A 129 5.49 0.42 6.30
N GLN A 130 6.35 1.35 6.75
CA GLN A 130 7.36 1.99 5.90
C GLN A 130 6.85 2.59 4.58
N VAL A 131 5.80 3.41 4.63
CA VAL A 131 5.24 4.03 3.42
C VAL A 131 5.54 5.51 3.27
N SER A 132 5.81 5.90 2.03
CA SER A 132 5.85 7.31 1.63
C SER A 132 4.44 7.88 1.45
N GLU A 133 4.29 9.20 1.52
CA GLU A 133 2.99 9.89 1.29
C GLU A 133 2.36 9.51 -0.06
N LYS A 134 3.17 9.36 -1.11
CA LYS A 134 2.69 8.96 -2.44
C LYS A 134 2.11 7.55 -2.46
N GLU A 135 2.70 6.64 -1.68
CA GLU A 135 2.21 5.27 -1.57
C GLU A 135 0.94 5.20 -0.72
N ILE A 136 0.83 6.04 0.31
CA ILE A 136 -0.42 6.21 1.06
C ILE A 136 -1.55 6.66 0.14
N ASP A 137 -1.31 7.64 -0.75
CA ASP A 137 -2.33 8.10 -1.69
C ASP A 137 -2.71 7.04 -2.73
N PHE A 138 -1.78 6.18 -3.12
CA PHE A 138 -2.08 5.03 -3.96
C PHE A 138 -2.96 4.02 -3.20
N ILE A 139 -2.63 3.71 -1.95
CA ILE A 139 -3.39 2.79 -1.11
C ILE A 139 -4.81 3.32 -0.86
N LYS A 140 -4.96 4.60 -0.53
CA LYS A 140 -6.27 5.26 -0.38
C LYS A 140 -7.11 5.11 -1.64
N ARG A 141 -6.52 5.35 -2.82
CA ARG A 141 -7.20 5.18 -4.11
C ARG A 141 -7.56 3.72 -4.39
N ALA A 142 -6.66 2.78 -4.12
CA ALA A 142 -6.92 1.35 -4.29
C ALA A 142 -8.09 0.85 -3.40
N ILE A 143 -8.25 1.42 -2.19
CA ILE A 143 -9.36 1.12 -1.29
C ILE A 143 -10.67 1.74 -1.81
N VAL A 144 -10.65 3.01 -2.22
CA VAL A 144 -11.86 3.79 -2.56
C VAL A 144 -12.32 3.58 -4.02
N GLU A 145 -11.43 3.70 -5.00
CA GLU A 145 -11.80 3.86 -6.41
C GLU A 145 -12.29 2.57 -7.08
N GLN A 146 -11.87 1.39 -6.62
CA GLN A 146 -12.15 0.13 -7.30
C GLN A 146 -13.28 -0.69 -6.67
N GLY A 147 -14.12 -0.03 -5.86
CA GLY A 147 -15.26 -0.65 -5.18
C GLY A 147 -16.28 -1.31 -6.12
N PHE A 148 -16.54 -0.73 -7.31
CA PHE A 148 -17.56 -1.26 -8.22
C PHE A 148 -17.25 -1.00 -9.70
N LEU A 149 -17.05 -2.07 -10.48
CA LEU A 149 -17.06 -1.99 -11.94
C LEU A 149 -18.52 -1.84 -12.41
N LYS A 150 -18.89 -0.64 -12.84
CA LYS A 150 -20.24 -0.35 -13.39
C LYS A 150 -20.17 -0.35 -14.92
N PHE A 151 -20.75 -1.36 -15.56
CA PHE A 151 -20.99 -1.34 -17.00
C PHE A 151 -22.19 -0.43 -17.27
N ARG A 152 -21.95 0.73 -17.90
CA ARG A 152 -22.99 1.70 -18.26
C ARG A 152 -23.08 1.83 -19.78
N MET A 153 -24.28 2.09 -20.29
CA MET A 153 -24.49 2.43 -21.69
C MET A 153 -24.38 3.94 -21.88
N VAL A 154 -23.51 4.37 -22.79
CA VAL A 154 -23.40 5.78 -23.16
C VAL A 154 -24.67 6.22 -23.86
N ALA A 155 -25.34 7.25 -23.32
CA ALA A 155 -26.49 7.86 -23.98
C ALA A 155 -26.03 8.55 -25.27
N THR A 156 -26.67 8.21 -26.38
CA THR A 156 -26.43 8.81 -27.70
C THR A 156 -27.77 9.14 -28.33
N GLN A 157 -27.79 10.15 -29.19
CA GLN A 157 -29.02 10.61 -29.85
C GLN A 157 -29.73 9.49 -30.65
N SER A 158 -28.98 8.52 -31.19
CA SER A 158 -29.54 7.45 -32.01
C SER A 158 -30.10 6.28 -31.19
N LYS A 159 -29.46 5.93 -30.07
CA LYS A 159 -29.87 4.76 -29.26
C LYS A 159 -30.84 5.13 -28.14
N ASN A 160 -30.59 6.25 -27.47
CA ASN A 160 -31.32 6.68 -26.26
C ASN A 160 -31.68 8.17 -26.37
N PRO A 161 -32.59 8.55 -27.31
CA PRO A 161 -32.91 9.95 -27.57
C PRO A 161 -33.49 10.67 -26.34
N ASP A 162 -34.30 9.98 -25.54
CA ASP A 162 -34.97 10.57 -24.38
C ASP A 162 -33.98 11.00 -23.28
N VAL A 163 -33.03 10.12 -22.94
CA VAL A 163 -31.97 10.42 -21.95
C VAL A 163 -31.01 11.48 -22.48
N TRP A 164 -30.69 11.42 -23.79
CA TRP A 164 -29.83 12.40 -24.45
C TRP A 164 -30.44 13.80 -24.43
N GLN A 165 -31.73 13.91 -24.74
CA GLN A 165 -32.44 15.18 -24.75
C GLN A 165 -32.64 15.74 -23.34
N ALA A 166 -33.00 14.88 -22.37
CA ALA A 166 -33.10 15.28 -20.97
C ALA A 166 -31.75 15.80 -20.41
N GLY A 167 -30.64 15.11 -20.72
CA GLY A 167 -29.31 15.57 -20.35
C GLY A 167 -28.95 16.92 -20.99
N ARG A 168 -29.31 17.13 -22.25
CA ARG A 168 -29.07 18.41 -22.94
C ARG A 168 -29.88 19.56 -22.33
N SER A 169 -31.16 19.32 -22.05
CA SER A 169 -32.02 20.30 -21.38
C SER A 169 -31.54 20.64 -19.98
N ALA A 170 -30.99 19.68 -19.23
CA ALA A 170 -30.40 19.92 -17.91
C ALA A 170 -29.14 20.81 -17.97
N LEU A 171 -28.34 20.74 -19.05
CA LEU A 171 -27.19 21.64 -19.25
C LEU A 171 -27.61 23.06 -19.64
N GLU A 172 -28.70 23.17 -20.40
CA GLU A 172 -29.27 24.43 -20.89
C GLU A 172 -30.23 25.07 -19.88
N SER A 173 -30.51 24.43 -18.73
CA SER A 173 -31.41 24.96 -17.72
C SER A 173 -30.84 26.22 -17.06
N THR A 174 -31.73 27.11 -16.61
CA THR A 174 -31.33 28.35 -15.93
C THR A 174 -31.05 28.10 -14.43
N ASP A 175 -31.46 26.95 -13.92
CA ASP A 175 -31.28 26.54 -12.53
C ASP A 175 -29.85 26.03 -12.28
N PRO A 176 -29.05 26.69 -11.43
CA PRO A 176 -27.71 26.23 -11.09
C PRO A 176 -27.66 24.83 -10.46
N GLU A 177 -28.69 24.43 -9.71
CA GLU A 177 -28.74 23.12 -9.04
C GLU A 177 -28.93 21.98 -10.05
N GLU A 178 -29.80 22.17 -11.05
CA GLU A 178 -30.01 21.18 -12.10
C GLU A 178 -28.76 21.00 -12.97
N ARG A 179 -28.06 22.09 -13.31
CA ARG A 179 -26.82 22.01 -14.09
C ARG A 179 -25.67 21.34 -13.34
N ALA A 180 -25.61 21.52 -12.02
CA ALA A 180 -24.59 20.93 -11.15
C ALA A 180 -24.97 19.52 -10.67
N SER A 181 -26.20 19.07 -10.91
CA SER A 181 -26.65 17.74 -10.52
C SER A 181 -25.82 16.67 -11.22
N ARG A 182 -25.34 15.69 -10.44
CA ARG A 182 -24.68 14.50 -10.96
C ARG A 182 -25.63 13.59 -11.74
N TYR A 183 -26.94 13.72 -11.53
CA TYR A 183 -27.97 12.84 -12.11
C TYR A 183 -28.86 13.58 -13.11
N VAL A 184 -29.22 12.88 -14.18
CA VAL A 184 -30.24 13.32 -15.15
C VAL A 184 -31.59 12.77 -14.72
N MET A 185 -32.54 13.67 -14.47
CA MET A 185 -33.89 13.34 -14.03
C MET A 185 -34.84 13.27 -15.23
N GLY A 186 -35.76 12.30 -15.20
CA GLY A 186 -36.81 12.16 -16.18
C GLY A 186 -38.03 13.04 -15.85
N PRO A 187 -39.01 13.12 -16.78
CA PRO A 187 -40.19 13.99 -16.63
C PRO A 187 -41.05 13.72 -15.39
N THR A 188 -40.96 12.50 -14.85
CA THR A 188 -41.69 11.99 -13.69
C THR A 188 -40.88 12.07 -12.39
N GLY A 189 -39.69 12.71 -12.41
CA GLY A 189 -38.81 12.82 -11.25
C GLY A 189 -37.96 11.58 -10.95
N GLN A 190 -37.97 10.57 -11.84
CA GLN A 190 -37.11 9.38 -11.72
C GLN A 190 -35.71 9.64 -12.28
N ARG A 191 -34.68 9.00 -11.71
CA ARG A 191 -33.31 9.07 -12.24
C ARG A 191 -33.22 8.24 -13.52
N ILE A 192 -32.87 8.87 -14.64
CA ILE A 192 -32.76 8.21 -15.96
C ILE A 192 -31.32 8.17 -16.50
N GLY A 193 -30.40 8.93 -15.89
CA GLY A 193 -28.99 8.95 -16.27
C GLY A 193 -28.09 9.57 -15.20
N GLU A 194 -26.79 9.47 -15.39
CA GLU A 194 -25.76 10.05 -14.51
C GLU A 194 -24.64 10.63 -15.38
N TRP A 195 -24.16 11.82 -15.01
CA TRP A 195 -22.97 12.42 -15.59
C TRP A 195 -21.73 11.72 -15.05
N VAL A 196 -20.88 11.27 -15.97
CA VAL A 196 -19.63 10.56 -15.65
C VAL A 196 -18.52 11.24 -16.41
N GLU A 197 -17.46 11.61 -15.68
CA GLU A 197 -16.24 12.10 -16.30
C GLU A 197 -15.57 10.93 -17.03
N VAL A 198 -15.35 11.10 -18.33
CA VAL A 198 -14.67 10.10 -19.16
C VAL A 198 -13.19 10.47 -19.14
N GLY A 199 -12.42 9.78 -18.30
CA GLY A 199 -10.96 9.91 -18.20
C GLY A 199 -10.23 9.32 -19.39
#